data_AF-A0A8J6F4F7-F1
#
_entry.id   AF-A0A8J6F4F7-F1
#
_cell.length_a   1.000
_cell.length_b   1.000
_cell.length_c   1.000
_cell.angle_alpha   90.00
_cell.angle_beta   90.00
_cell.angle_gamma   90.00
#
_symmetry.space_group_name_H-M   'P 1'
#
loop_
_entity.id
_entity.type
_entity.pdbx_description
1 polymer ?
#
loop_
_entity_poly.entity_id
_entity_poly.type
_entity_poly.pdbx_seq_one_letter_code
_entity_poly.pdbx_strand_id
1 'polypeptide(L)'
;MSESLVVCEVDEQLVEKLRKFRFRKETTNAAIIMKIDKDRRLVVLEEEHEGISPDELKDELPERQPRFVVYSYKYQHEDGRVSYPLCFIFSSPVGCKPEQQMMYAGSKNKLVQKAELTKVFEIRNTEDLTEEWLTEKLGFFH
;
A
#
# COMPACT_ATOMS: atom_id res chain seq x y z
N MET A 1 5.42 -2.89 31.13
CA MET A 1 6.42 -2.23 30.25
C MET A 1 5.65 -1.69 29.06
N SER A 2 5.37 -0.38 29.00
CA SER A 2 4.75 0.21 27.82
C SER A 2 5.79 0.23 26.70
N GLU A 3 5.70 -0.69 25.76
CA GLU A 3 6.48 -0.58 24.52
C GLU A 3 6.10 0.75 23.86
N SER A 4 7.05 1.68 23.87
CA SER A 4 6.96 2.91 23.10
C SER A 4 6.70 2.53 21.64
N LEU A 5 5.70 3.16 21.03
CA LEU A 5 5.31 2.94 19.65
C LEU A 5 6.52 3.25 18.75
N VAL A 6 7.22 2.22 18.28
CA VAL A 6 8.41 2.40 17.44
C VAL A 6 7.94 2.77 16.03
N VAL A 7 8.12 4.04 15.69
CA VAL A 7 7.88 4.55 14.34
C VAL A 7 9.15 4.31 13.52
N CYS A 8 9.01 3.58 12.41
CA CYS A 8 10.12 3.31 11.50
C CYS A 8 10.34 4.48 10.52
N GLU A 9 11.59 4.71 10.15
CA GLU A 9 11.92 5.61 9.03
C GLU A 9 11.61 4.93 7.70
N VAL A 10 11.56 5.70 6.62
CA VAL A 10 11.41 5.16 5.25
C VAL A 10 12.78 5.17 4.58
N ASP A 11 13.19 4.03 4.03
CA ASP A 11 14.43 3.90 3.27
C ASP A 11 14.47 4.89 2.09
N GLU A 12 15.62 5.55 1.89
CA GLU A 12 15.75 6.60 0.88
C GLU A 12 15.59 6.05 -0.55
N GLN A 13 16.07 4.83 -0.81
CA GLN A 13 15.92 4.19 -2.11
C GLN A 13 14.44 3.87 -2.37
N LEU A 14 13.70 3.49 -1.32
CA LEU A 14 12.25 3.31 -1.42
C LEU A 14 11.55 4.64 -1.73
N VAL A 15 11.93 5.76 -1.11
CA VAL A 15 11.35 7.08 -1.41
C VAL A 15 11.58 7.46 -2.88
N GLU A 16 12.79 7.29 -3.39
CA GLU A 16 13.09 7.54 -4.80
C GLU A 16 12.25 6.67 -5.74
N LYS A 17 12.07 5.40 -5.38
CA LYS A 17 11.27 4.45 -6.15
C LYS A 17 9.79 4.83 -6.16
N LEU A 18 9.22 5.18 -5.01
CA LEU A 18 7.83 5.67 -4.90
C LEU A 18 7.62 6.96 -5.68
N ARG A 19 8.61 7.86 -5.70
CA ARG A 19 8.58 9.06 -6.53
C ARG A 19 8.56 8.73 -8.03
N LYS A 20 9.42 7.82 -8.49
CA LYS A 20 9.42 7.35 -9.89
C LYS A 20 8.08 6.69 -10.23
N PHE A 21 7.59 5.83 -9.35
CA PHE A 21 6.34 5.10 -9.51
C PHE A 21 5.12 6.03 -9.63
N ARG A 22 5.08 7.12 -8.87
CA ARG A 22 4.03 8.15 -9.01
C ARG A 22 3.98 8.77 -10.41
N PHE A 23 5.13 9.00 -11.03
CA PHE A 23 5.25 9.64 -12.34
C PHE A 23 5.48 8.64 -13.48
N ARG A 24 5.17 7.36 -13.24
CA ARG A 24 5.25 6.30 -14.25
C ARG A 24 4.40 6.64 -15.47
N LYS A 25 4.83 6.18 -16.65
CA LYS A 25 4.19 6.49 -17.94
C LYS A 25 3.42 5.31 -18.51
N GLU A 26 3.67 4.14 -17.97
CA GLU A 26 3.02 2.88 -18.27
C GLU A 26 1.53 2.97 -17.93
N THR A 27 0.70 2.33 -18.74
CA THR A 27 -0.78 2.39 -18.68
C THR A 27 -1.40 1.11 -18.11
N THR A 28 -0.58 0.24 -17.58
CA THR A 28 -0.92 -1.01 -16.89
C THR A 28 -1.08 -0.75 -15.40
N ASN A 29 -1.82 -1.63 -14.71
CA ASN A 29 -1.81 -1.64 -13.25
C ASN A 29 -0.41 -2.00 -12.74
N ALA A 30 -0.05 -1.51 -11.56
CA ALA A 30 1.21 -1.90 -10.93
C ALA A 30 1.11 -1.77 -9.41
N ALA A 31 1.92 -2.55 -8.69
CA ALA A 31 1.97 -2.54 -7.23
C ALA A 31 3.41 -2.46 -6.73
N ILE A 32 3.61 -1.74 -5.63
CA ILE A 32 4.82 -1.80 -4.80
C ILE A 32 4.40 -2.29 -3.42
N ILE A 33 4.87 -3.47 -3.03
CA ILE A 33 4.67 -4.02 -1.69
C ILE A 33 5.88 -3.64 -0.83
N MET A 34 5.60 -3.14 0.37
CA MET A 34 6.61 -2.71 1.33
C MET A 34 6.37 -3.36 2.69
N LYS A 35 7.48 -3.63 3.36
CA LYS A 35 7.51 -4.18 4.72
C LYS A 35 8.37 -3.33 5.63
N ILE A 36 8.22 -3.57 6.93
CA ILE A 36 9.16 -3.08 7.94
C ILE A 36 10.26 -4.12 8.14
N ASP A 37 11.49 -3.69 7.87
CA ASP A 37 12.70 -4.36 8.36
C ASP A 37 12.87 -4.00 9.84
N LYS A 38 12.66 -4.98 10.72
CA LYS A 38 12.71 -4.79 12.18
C LYS A 38 14.11 -4.49 12.70
N ASP A 39 15.13 -5.05 12.05
CA ASP A 39 16.52 -4.91 12.49
C ASP A 39 17.03 -3.51 12.14
N ARG A 40 16.72 -3.04 10.93
CA ARG A 40 17.07 -1.69 10.47
C ARG A 40 16.09 -0.61 10.95
N ARG A 41 14.90 -1.00 11.42
CA ARG A 41 13.76 -0.11 11.74
C ARG A 41 13.39 0.79 10.57
N LEU A 42 13.39 0.23 9.36
CA LEU A 42 13.08 0.93 8.11
C LEU A 42 11.90 0.28 7.41
N VAL A 43 11.05 1.10 6.80
CA VAL A 43 10.17 0.66 5.72
C VAL A 43 11.04 0.48 4.48
N VAL A 44 11.01 -0.73 3.92
CA VAL A 44 11.79 -1.13 2.75
C VAL A 44 10.87 -1.72 1.68
N LEU A 45 11.34 -1.69 0.43
CA LEU A 45 10.74 -2.43 -0.67
C LEU A 45 10.78 -3.93 -0.34
N GLU A 46 9.68 -4.63 -0.56
CA GLU A 46 9.65 -6.09 -0.59
C GLU A 46 9.56 -6.57 -2.04
N GLU A 47 8.51 -6.16 -2.74
CA GLU A 47 8.21 -6.62 -4.10
C GLU A 47 7.66 -5.49 -4.97
N GLU A 48 7.82 -5.63 -6.28
CA GLU A 48 7.22 -4.79 -7.29
C GLU A 48 6.60 -5.66 -8.37
N HIS A 49 5.37 -5.32 -8.73
CA HIS A 49 4.55 -6.05 -9.68
C HIS A 49 4.07 -5.12 -10.78
N GLU A 50 4.06 -5.61 -12.02
CA GLU A 50 3.65 -4.87 -13.21
C GLU A 50 2.57 -5.67 -13.94
N GLY A 51 1.47 -5.02 -14.31
CA GLY A 51 0.32 -5.68 -14.93
C GLY A 51 -0.56 -6.52 -13.98
N ILE A 52 -0.39 -6.42 -12.66
CA ILE A 52 -1.14 -7.21 -11.67
C ILE A 52 -2.54 -6.60 -11.41
N SER A 53 -3.56 -7.44 -11.32
CA SER A 53 -4.92 -7.05 -10.90
C SER A 53 -5.06 -6.95 -9.37
N PRO A 54 -6.11 -6.29 -8.83
CA PRO A 54 -6.37 -6.29 -7.39
C PRO A 54 -6.56 -7.71 -6.82
N ASP A 55 -7.26 -8.55 -7.56
CA ASP A 55 -7.54 -9.93 -7.18
C ASP A 55 -6.32 -10.84 -7.20
N GLU A 56 -5.33 -10.59 -8.07
CA GLU A 56 -4.03 -11.30 -8.01
C GLU A 56 -3.14 -10.71 -6.91
N LEU A 57 -3.16 -9.39 -6.73
CA LEU A 57 -2.36 -8.70 -5.71
C LEU A 57 -2.71 -9.16 -4.30
N LYS A 58 -3.97 -9.54 -4.04
CA LYS A 58 -4.36 -10.07 -2.73
C LYS A 58 -3.64 -11.37 -2.38
N ASP A 59 -3.35 -12.21 -3.38
CA ASP A 59 -2.72 -13.53 -3.21
C ASP A 59 -1.22 -13.38 -2.92
N GLU A 60 -0.61 -12.27 -3.33
CA GLU A 60 0.77 -11.89 -2.99
C GLU A 60 0.89 -11.35 -1.54
N LEU A 61 -0.23 -11.04 -0.88
CA LEU A 61 -0.21 -10.47 0.48
C LEU A 61 -0.30 -11.55 1.56
N PRO A 62 0.52 -11.47 2.62
CA PRO A 62 0.49 -12.45 3.69
C PRO A 62 -0.76 -12.28 4.57
N GLU A 63 -1.54 -13.35 4.76
CA GLU A 63 -2.78 -13.35 5.57
C GLU A 63 -2.57 -13.12 7.09
N ARG A 64 -1.33 -13.18 7.58
CA ARG A 64 -1.00 -13.11 9.02
C ARG A 64 0.04 -12.06 9.38
N GLN A 65 0.44 -11.23 8.42
CA GLN A 65 1.44 -10.19 8.65
C GLN A 65 1.01 -8.91 7.94
N PRO A 66 1.23 -7.72 8.54
CA PRO A 66 0.86 -6.50 7.87
C PRO A 66 1.81 -6.18 6.72
N ARG A 67 1.30 -5.47 5.71
CA ARG A 67 2.06 -4.90 4.58
C ARG A 67 1.51 -3.55 4.18
N PHE A 68 2.38 -2.69 3.66
CA PHE A 68 1.95 -1.50 2.95
C PHE A 68 2.03 -1.76 1.46
N VAL A 69 1.06 -1.24 0.71
CA VAL A 69 1.04 -1.33 -0.74
C VAL A 69 0.81 0.05 -1.32
N VAL A 70 1.56 0.38 -2.36
CA VAL A 70 1.21 1.47 -3.27
C VAL A 70 0.78 0.86 -4.58
N TYR A 71 -0.46 1.12 -4.97
CA TYR A 71 -1.10 0.53 -6.14
C TYR A 71 -1.51 1.61 -7.12
N SER A 72 -1.00 1.51 -8.35
CA SER A 72 -1.43 2.35 -9.47
C SER A 72 -2.50 1.58 -10.23
N TYR A 73 -3.74 2.05 -10.15
CA TYR A 73 -4.89 1.37 -10.74
C TYR A 73 -5.37 2.10 -12.00
N LYS A 74 -5.52 1.39 -13.11
CA LYS A 74 -6.15 1.89 -14.32
C LYS A 74 -7.66 1.94 -14.10
N TYR A 75 -8.16 3.12 -13.75
CA TYR A 75 -9.57 3.34 -13.48
C TYR A 75 -10.26 3.87 -14.74
N GLN A 76 -11.21 3.11 -15.27
CA GLN A 76 -12.08 3.55 -16.36
C GLN A 76 -13.36 4.16 -15.79
N HIS A 77 -13.57 5.43 -16.08
CA HIS A 77 -14.75 6.18 -15.64
C HIS A 77 -15.94 5.87 -16.54
N GLU A 78 -17.15 6.05 -16.01
CA GLU A 78 -18.40 5.86 -16.76
C GLU A 78 -18.51 6.77 -17.99
N ASP A 79 -17.90 7.97 -17.93
CA ASP A 79 -17.86 8.93 -19.05
C ASP A 79 -16.79 8.61 -20.12
N GLY A 80 -16.09 7.48 -19.98
CA GLY A 80 -15.08 7.02 -20.91
C GLY A 80 -13.67 7.57 -20.66
N ARG A 81 -13.47 8.46 -19.67
CA ARG A 81 -12.12 8.86 -19.25
C ARG A 81 -11.39 7.69 -18.61
N VAL A 82 -10.06 7.71 -18.68
CA VAL A 82 -9.19 6.78 -17.96
C VAL A 82 -8.26 7.60 -17.07
N SER A 83 -8.18 7.23 -15.79
CA SER A 83 -7.21 7.80 -14.86
C SER A 83 -6.38 6.69 -14.22
N TYR A 84 -5.27 7.10 -13.60
CA TYR A 84 -4.35 6.20 -12.91
C TYR A 84 -4.18 6.63 -11.45
N PRO A 85 -5.23 6.57 -10.61
CA PRO A 85 -5.12 6.91 -9.20
C PRO A 85 -4.02 6.07 -8.53
N LEU A 86 -3.20 6.75 -7.73
CA LEU A 86 -2.21 6.13 -6.88
C LEU A 86 -2.80 5.94 -5.48
N CYS A 87 -3.02 4.69 -5.11
CA CYS A 87 -3.66 4.29 -3.87
C CYS A 87 -2.62 3.74 -2.90
N PHE A 88 -2.67 4.18 -1.65
CA PHE A 88 -2.01 3.52 -0.55
C PHE A 88 -2.98 2.55 0.10
N ILE A 89 -2.56 1.30 0.28
CA ILE A 89 -3.36 0.27 0.94
C ILE A 89 -2.54 -0.29 2.10
N PHE A 90 -3.05 -0.15 3.32
CA PHE A 90 -2.51 -0.83 4.48
C PHE A 90 -3.23 -2.16 4.66
N SER A 91 -2.57 -3.26 4.30
CA SER A 91 -3.03 -4.59 4.65
C SER A 91 -2.65 -4.89 6.09
N SER A 92 -3.65 -4.99 6.97
CA SER A 92 -3.46 -5.31 8.39
C SER A 92 -4.38 -6.46 8.82
N PRO A 93 -4.10 -7.69 8.39
CA PRO A 93 -4.92 -8.85 8.71
C PRO A 93 -5.18 -9.02 10.21
N VAL A 94 -6.38 -9.45 10.60
CA VAL A 94 -6.73 -9.65 12.02
C VAL A 94 -5.85 -10.67 12.75
N GLY A 95 -5.21 -11.59 12.03
CA GLY A 95 -4.29 -12.59 12.57
C GLY A 95 -2.89 -12.07 12.94
N CYS A 96 -2.61 -10.78 12.74
CA CYS A 96 -1.30 -10.20 13.00
C CYS A 96 -0.98 -10.13 14.51
N LYS A 97 0.31 -10.24 14.85
CA LYS A 97 0.76 -9.98 16.24
C LYS A 97 0.51 -8.50 16.59
N PRO A 98 -0.05 -8.18 17.77
CA PRO A 98 -0.35 -6.80 18.17
C PRO A 98 0.84 -5.84 18.05
N GLU A 99 2.04 -6.29 18.46
CA GLU A 99 3.28 -5.52 18.35
C GLU A 99 3.61 -5.13 16.89
N GLN A 100 3.46 -6.08 15.95
CA GLN A 100 3.66 -5.79 14.53
C GLN A 100 2.62 -4.81 14.02
N GLN A 101 1.35 -5.02 14.37
CA GLN A 101 0.28 -4.13 13.96
C GLN A 101 0.52 -2.70 14.45
N MET A 102 0.95 -2.52 15.70
CA MET A 102 1.28 -1.20 16.26
C MET A 102 2.47 -0.56 15.53
N MET A 103 3.52 -1.32 15.24
CA MET A 103 4.70 -0.82 14.51
C MET A 103 4.35 -0.34 13.10
N TYR A 104 3.54 -1.10 12.36
CA TYR A 104 3.06 -0.68 11.04
C TYR A 104 2.10 0.52 11.16
N ALA A 105 1.12 0.47 12.05
CA ALA A 105 0.19 1.59 12.24
C ALA A 105 0.90 2.91 12.59
N GLY A 106 1.92 2.86 13.46
CA GLY A 106 2.75 4.01 13.83
C GLY A 106 3.59 4.55 12.67
N SER A 107 4.04 3.68 11.77
CA SER A 107 4.89 4.04 10.63
C SER A 107 4.09 4.51 9.40
N LYS A 108 2.79 4.16 9.32
CA LYS A 108 1.91 4.45 8.19
C LYS A 108 1.92 5.92 7.78
N ASN A 109 1.66 6.82 8.73
CA ASN A 109 1.52 8.26 8.43
C ASN A 109 2.80 8.86 7.85
N LYS A 110 3.96 8.41 8.35
CA LYS A 110 5.26 8.88 7.86
C LYS A 110 5.52 8.45 6.43
N LEU A 111 5.20 7.19 6.10
CA LEU A 111 5.30 6.67 4.74
C LEU A 111 4.37 7.40 3.77
N VAL A 112 3.10 7.56 4.15
CA VAL A 112 2.11 8.30 3.36
C VAL A 112 2.57 9.73 3.08
N GLN A 113 3.08 10.43 4.09
CA GLN A 113 3.60 11.80 3.93
C GLN A 113 4.83 11.85 3.01
N LYS A 114 5.83 10.97 3.22
CA LYS A 114 7.04 10.94 2.38
C LYS A 114 6.74 10.57 0.92
N ALA A 115 5.76 9.71 0.69
CA ALA A 115 5.30 9.33 -0.65
C ALA A 115 4.21 10.28 -1.21
N GLU A 116 3.83 11.29 -0.43
CA GLU A 116 2.83 12.32 -0.73
C GLU A 116 1.44 11.75 -1.09
N LEU A 117 1.11 10.54 -0.65
CA LEU A 117 -0.10 9.81 -1.05
C LEU A 117 -1.36 10.42 -0.44
N THR A 118 -2.40 10.58 -1.25
CA THR A 118 -3.67 11.21 -0.82
C THR A 118 -4.81 10.22 -0.66
N LYS A 119 -4.80 9.11 -1.41
CA LYS A 119 -5.81 8.06 -1.32
C LYS A 119 -5.28 6.95 -0.43
N VAL A 120 -5.74 6.91 0.82
CA VAL A 120 -5.21 6.01 1.86
C VAL A 120 -6.32 5.09 2.34
N PHE A 121 -6.14 3.80 2.14
CA PHE A 121 -7.09 2.74 2.49
C PHE A 121 -6.45 1.74 3.44
N GLU A 122 -7.31 0.97 4.11
CA GLU A 122 -6.90 -0.09 5.03
C GLU A 122 -7.86 -1.27 4.88
N ILE A 123 -7.29 -2.48 4.82
CA ILE A 123 -8.04 -3.75 4.79
C ILE A 123 -7.65 -4.60 6.01
N ARG A 124 -8.63 -5.33 6.54
CA ARG A 124 -8.46 -6.21 7.71
C ARG A 124 -8.43 -7.69 7.34
N ASN A 125 -8.73 -7.99 6.09
CA ASN A 125 -8.57 -9.28 5.46
C ASN A 125 -8.01 -9.05 4.05
N THR A 126 -7.08 -9.89 3.60
CA THR A 126 -6.55 -9.81 2.24
C THR A 126 -7.64 -10.07 1.21
N GLU A 127 -8.61 -10.93 1.52
CA GLU A 127 -9.77 -11.19 0.65
C GLU A 127 -10.66 -9.97 0.39
N ASP A 128 -10.56 -8.92 1.22
CA ASP A 128 -11.28 -7.66 0.98
C ASP A 128 -10.67 -6.87 -0.20
N LEU A 129 -9.42 -7.18 -0.61
CA LEU A 129 -8.76 -6.52 -1.72
C LEU A 129 -9.25 -7.10 -3.05
N THR A 130 -10.32 -6.51 -3.57
CA THR A 130 -10.90 -6.86 -4.87
C THR A 130 -11.04 -5.63 -5.76
N GLU A 131 -11.26 -5.84 -7.05
CA GLU A 131 -11.53 -4.75 -7.98
C GLU A 131 -12.80 -3.97 -7.60
N GLU A 132 -13.86 -4.65 -7.18
CA GLU A 132 -15.09 -4.05 -6.70
C GLU A 132 -14.85 -3.16 -5.48
N TRP A 133 -14.13 -3.67 -4.47
CA TRP A 133 -13.81 -2.89 -3.28
C TRP A 133 -12.99 -1.64 -3.63
N LEU A 134 -11.97 -1.78 -4.48
CA LEU A 134 -11.10 -0.66 -4.83
C LEU A 134 -11.85 0.41 -5.62
N THR A 135 -12.71 0.01 -6.55
CA THR A 135 -13.52 0.94 -7.35
C THR A 135 -14.56 1.65 -6.48
N GLU A 136 -15.20 0.97 -5.53
CA GLU A 136 -16.08 1.59 -4.52
C GLU A 136 -15.33 2.66 -3.71
N LYS A 137 -14.12 2.34 -3.21
CA LYS A 137 -13.28 3.31 -2.47
C LYS A 137 -12.87 4.51 -3.32
N LEU A 138 -12.63 4.31 -4.61
CA LEU A 138 -12.25 5.38 -5.52
C LEU A 138 -13.42 6.29 -5.89
N GLY A 139 -14.65 5.77 -5.94
CA GLY A 139 -15.86 6.55 -6.20
C GLY A 139 -16.07 7.71 -5.24
N PHE A 140 -15.56 7.64 -4.00
CA PHE A 140 -15.63 8.74 -3.03
C PHE A 140 -14.74 9.96 -3.37
N PHE A 141 -13.83 9.84 -4.33
CA PHE A 141 -12.91 10.91 -4.74
C PHE A 141 -13.28 11.52 -6.09
N HIS A 142 -14.49 11.27 -6.58
CA HIS A 142 -15.02 11.78 -7.86
C HIS A 142 -16.19 12.74 -7.64
#